data_AF-A0A399NYE4-F1
#
_entry.id   AF-A0A399NYE4-F1
#
_cell.length_a   1.000
_cell.length_b   1.000
_cell.length_c   1.000
_cell.angle_alpha   90.00
_cell.angle_beta   90.00
_cell.angle_gamma   90.00
#
_symmetry.space_group_name_H-M   'P 1'
#
loop_
_entity.id
_entity.type
_entity.pdbx_description
1 polymer ?
#
loop_
_entity_poly.entity_id
_entity_poly.type
_entity_poly.pdbx_seq_one_letter_code
_entity_poly.pdbx_strand_id
1 'polypeptide(L)' 'MSVDVTHDPDGSRYTLWLDGERAGFADYLIQGDRIVFTHTEVDPAKRRGGLGGELVRAALDDVRGGSRTVVAA' A
#
# COMPACT_ATOMS: atom_id res chain seq x y z
N MET A 1 4.48 -13.60 13.69
CA MET A 1 3.77 -12.56 12.93
C MET A 1 4.79 -11.81 12.13
N SER A 2 4.95 -12.19 10.88
CA SER A 2 5.64 -11.42 9.85
C SER A 2 4.62 -10.53 9.17
N VAL A 3 4.96 -9.27 8.99
CA VAL A 3 4.19 -8.34 8.16
C VAL A 3 5.13 -7.83 7.08
N ASP A 4 4.70 -7.99 5.84
CA ASP A 4 5.49 -7.67 4.67
C ASP A 4 4.63 -6.87 3.69
N VAL A 5 5.19 -5.83 3.08
CA VAL A 5 4.53 -5.07 2.02
C VAL A 5 5.36 -5.21 0.74
N THR A 6 4.72 -5.68 -0.31
CA THR A 6 5.34 -5.83 -1.64
C THR A 6 4.76 -4.83 -2.62
N HIS A 7 5.62 -4.21 -3.42
CA HIS A 7 5.21 -3.32 -4.50
C HIS A 7 5.16 -4.07 -5.83
N ASP A 8 4.03 -3.95 -6.54
CA ASP A 8 3.83 -4.39 -7.91
C ASP A 8 3.63 -3.14 -8.81
N PRO A 9 4.70 -2.65 -9.44
CA PRO A 9 4.64 -1.47 -10.31
C PRO A 9 3.76 -1.67 -11.54
N ASP A 10 3.77 -2.88 -12.11
CA ASP A 10 3.04 -3.22 -13.34
C ASP A 10 1.54 -3.32 -13.05
N GLY A 11 1.17 -3.88 -11.90
CA GLY A 11 -0.20 -3.93 -11.38
C GLY A 11 -0.68 -2.65 -10.70
N SER A 12 0.19 -1.64 -10.55
CA SER A 12 -0.08 -0.40 -9.81
C SER A 12 -0.66 -0.63 -8.40
N ARG A 13 -0.03 -1.53 -7.64
CA ARG A 13 -0.54 -2.00 -6.35
C ARG A 13 0.56 -2.23 -5.33
N TYR A 14 0.28 -1.89 -4.07
CA TYR A 14 1.00 -2.41 -2.91
C TYR A 14 0.16 -3.51 -2.26
N THR A 15 0.77 -4.64 -1.92
CA THR A 15 0.09 -5.76 -1.28
C THR A 15 0.67 -5.97 0.11
N LEU A 16 -0.21 -6.05 1.11
CA LEU A 16 0.11 -6.39 2.49
C LEU A 16 -0.03 -7.89 2.68
N TRP A 17 1.01 -8.51 3.23
CA TRP A 17 1.06 -9.92 3.61
C TRP A 17 1.19 -10.04 5.12
N LEU A 18 0.38 -10.91 5.72
CA LEU A 18 0.46 -11.30 7.12
C LEU A 18 0.72 -12.80 7.18
N ASP A 19 1.87 -13.19 7.71
CA ASP A 19 2.29 -14.61 7.82
C ASP A 19 2.13 -15.38 6.49
N GLY A 20 2.44 -14.72 5.36
CA GLY A 20 2.37 -15.29 4.01
C GLY A 20 0.99 -15.26 3.34
N GLU A 21 -0.06 -14.82 4.04
CA GLU A 21 -1.38 -14.61 3.45
C GLU A 21 -1.64 -13.15 3.10
N ARG A 22 -2.32 -12.91 1.98
CA ARG A 22 -2.76 -11.54 1.64
C ARG A 22 -3.71 -11.03 2.73
N ALA A 23 -3.34 -9.90 3.33
CA ALA A 23 -4.09 -9.24 4.38
C ALA A 23 -4.70 -7.91 3.93
N GLY A 24 -4.18 -7.31 2.86
CA GLY A 24 -4.70 -6.06 2.33
C GLY A 24 -3.96 -5.62 1.08
N PHE A 25 -4.39 -4.50 0.50
CA PHE A 25 -3.76 -3.88 -0.64
C PHE A 25 -4.09 -2.40 -0.74
N ALA A 26 -3.24 -1.66 -1.45
CA ALA A 26 -3.44 -0.27 -1.81
C ALA A 26 -3.20 -0.12 -3.32
N ASP A 27 -4.27 0.15 -4.06
CA ASP A 27 -4.23 0.48 -5.48
C ASP A 27 -3.88 1.94 -5.68
N TYR A 28 -3.13 2.21 -6.74
CA TYR A 28 -2.81 3.56 -7.13
C TYR A 28 -2.87 3.78 -8.63
N LEU A 29 -2.87 5.04 -9.02
CA LEU A 29 -2.66 5.50 -10.40
C LEU A 29 -1.55 6.55 -10.44
N ILE A 30 -0.79 6.59 -11.53
CA ILE A 30 0.19 7.65 -11.78
C ILE A 30 -0.47 8.69 -12.69
N GLN A 31 -0.47 9.95 -12.25
CA GLN A 31 -0.99 11.10 -12.98
C GLN A 31 0.10 12.16 -13.09
N GLY A 32 0.90 12.10 -14.15
CA GLY A 32 2.05 12.99 -14.33
C GLY A 32 3.11 12.78 -13.24
N ASP A 33 3.33 13.81 -12.42
CA ASP A 33 4.24 13.79 -11.27
C ASP A 33 3.58 13.29 -9.98
N ARG A 34 2.29 12.93 -10.03
CA ARG A 34 1.50 12.51 -8.88
C ARG A 34 1.28 11.01 -8.87
N ILE A 35 1.27 10.43 -7.67
CA ILE A 35 0.67 9.13 -7.40
C ILE A 35 -0.62 9.36 -6.62
N VAL A 36 -1.69 8.70 -7.04
CA VAL A 36 -3.02 8.81 -6.44
C VAL A 36 -3.42 7.43 -5.94
N PHE A 37 -3.51 7.24 -4.62
CA PHE A 37 -4.03 6.00 -4.04
C PHE A 37 -5.55 6.01 -4.14
N THR A 38 -6.10 5.09 -4.94
CA THR A 38 -7.52 5.09 -5.35
C THR A 38 -8.38 4.15 -4.52
N HIS A 39 -7.80 3.08 -4.01
CA HIS A 39 -8.50 2.12 -3.15
C HIS A 39 -7.52 1.52 -2.17
N THR A 40 -7.87 1.51 -0.88
CA THR A 40 -7.06 0.88 0.16
C THR A 40 -7.97 0.00 1.01
N GLU A 41 -7.61 -1.27 1.10
CA GLU A 41 -8.40 -2.26 1.82
C GLU A 41 -7.51 -3.16 2.65
N VAL A 42 -7.93 -3.40 3.89
CA VAL A 42 -7.39 -4.45 4.74
C VAL A 42 -8.55 -5.37 5.10
N ASP A 43 -8.32 -6.67 4.96
CA ASP A 43 -9.29 -7.71 5.28
C ASP A 43 -9.85 -7.47 6.69
N PRO A 44 -11.18 -7.31 6.83
CA PRO A 44 -11.81 -7.08 8.13
C PRO A 44 -11.49 -8.15 9.18
N ALA A 45 -11.28 -9.41 8.77
CA ALA A 45 -10.89 -10.49 9.69
C ALA A 45 -9.45 -10.32 10.21
N LYS A 46 -8.62 -9.56 9.49
CA LYS A 46 -7.20 -9.33 9.78
C LYS A 46 -6.94 -7.91 10.30
N ARG A 47 -7.96 -7.05 10.48
CA ARG A 47 -7.85 -5.63 10.90
C ARG A 47 -7.18 -5.35 12.27
N ARG A 48 -6.70 -6.37 12.98
CA ARG A 48 -6.00 -6.22 14.26
C ARG A 48 -4.59 -5.68 14.05
N GLY A 49 -4.08 -4.88 14.99
CA GLY A 49 -2.65 -4.54 15.04
C GLY A 49 -2.18 -3.37 14.17
N GLY A 50 -3.08 -2.56 13.58
CA GLY A 50 -2.67 -1.34 12.87
C GLY A 50 -2.16 -1.54 11.44
N LEU A 51 -2.41 -2.73 10.86
CA LEU A 51 -1.98 -3.13 9.52
C LEU A 51 -2.30 -2.13 8.39
N GLY A 52 -3.45 -1.45 8.47
CA GLY A 52 -3.79 -0.42 7.48
C GLY A 52 -2.82 0.77 7.51
N GLY A 53 -2.41 1.17 8.72
CA GLY A 53 -1.40 2.22 8.88
C GLY A 53 -0.03 1.79 8.40
N GLU A 54 0.34 0.52 8.62
CA GLU A 54 1.59 -0.04 8.12
C GLU A 54 1.65 -0.09 6.59
N LEU A 55 0.59 -0.58 5.95
CA LEU A 55 0.45 -0.59 4.49
C LEU A 55 0.58 0.82 3.89
N VAL A 56 -0.18 1.78 4.42
CA VAL A 56 -0.12 3.17 3.94
C VAL A 56 1.27 3.75 4.18
N ARG A 57 1.86 3.54 5.35
CA ARG A 57 3.19 4.05 5.67
C ARG A 57 4.25 3.49 4.73
N ALA A 58 4.25 2.18 4.49
CA ALA A 58 5.18 1.53 3.57
C ALA A 58 5.06 2.10 2.15
N ALA A 59 3.84 2.26 1.64
CA ALA A 59 3.60 2.84 0.33
C ALA A 59 4.05 4.32 0.24
N LEU A 60 3.82 5.12 1.30
CA LEU A 60 4.30 6.50 1.35
C LEU A 60 5.82 6.61 1.43
N ASP A 61 6.46 5.76 2.23
CA ASP A 61 7.92 5.77 2.40
C ASP A 61 8.63 5.31 1.12
N ASP A 62 8.06 4.35 0.39
CA ASP A 62 8.54 3.94 -0.94
C ASP A 62 8.44 5.09 -1.96
N VAL A 63 7.28 5.76 -2.04
CA VAL A 63 7.11 6.89 -2.97
C VAL A 63 8.01 8.06 -2.63
N ARG A 64 8.25 8.34 -1.34
CA ARG A 64 9.18 9.40 -0.88
C ARG A 64 10.62 9.13 -1.28
N GLY A 65 11.01 7.87 -1.48
CA GLY A 65 12.29 7.50 -2.08
C GLY A 65 12.41 7.96 -3.54
N GLY A 66 11.29 8.26 -4.20
CA GLY A 66 11.22 8.82 -5.55
C GLY A 66 10.87 10.32 -5.59
N SER A 67 10.86 10.91 -6.79
CA SER A 67 10.59 12.34 -7.01
C SER A 67 9.10 12.69 -7.24
N ARG A 68 8.15 11.91 -6.70
CA ARG A 68 6.71 12.03 -7.00
C ARG A 68 5.90 12.58 -5.81
N THR A 69 4.83 13.31 -6.12
CA THR A 69 3.88 13.85 -5.14
C THR A 69 2.80 12.83 -4.82
N VAL A 70 2.49 12.60 -3.52
CA VAL A 70 1.45 11.65 -3.11
C VAL A 70 0.11 12.34 -2.86
N VAL A 71 -0.97 11.75 -3.36
CA VAL A 71 -2.36 12.13 -3.11
C VAL A 71 -3.16 10.88 -2.68
N ALA A 72 -3.99 11.01 -1.65
CA ALA A 72 -5.02 10.02 -1.32
C ALA A 72 -6.34 10.49 -1.91
N ALA A 73 -7.02 9.62 -2.67
CA ALA A 73 -8.33 9.91 -3.28
C ALA A 73 -9.49 9.50 -2.40
#